data_AF-A0A960W2I7-F1
#
_entry.id   AF-A0A960W2I7-F1
#
_cell.length_a   1.000
_cell.length_b   1.000
_cell.length_c   1.000
_cell.angle_alpha   90.00
_cell.angle_beta   90.00
_cell.angle_gamma   90.00
#
_symmetry.space_group_name_H-M   'P 1'
#
loop_
_entity.id
_entity.type
_entity.pdbx_description
1 polymer ?
#
loop_
_entity_poly.entity_id
_entity_poly.type
_entity_poly.pdbx_seq_one_letter_code
_entity_poly.pdbx_strand_id
1 'polypeptide(L)'
;MTTEELKKLENDLWNTADDLRANSDLKSSEYSTPILGIIFLKFADNKYKKYENEMVENDLSFKMLSDHRERLESISLSMMDYFSLLGEKEGIDFQPVLKEISKLDKSFISFQVKSKDSEIDKANKEQRDFYTKIEPFFVSLHSLLKKLDQKIRELEKGIETETNKDKKKEWNKKNREIKTEQEKIHKEVKDMEYFFSHIRWLQDRFPQAKYEDVTGLCKSATPAEIEEQEFSLNPGRYVGVVIEEDGKTEEEFMEEIINLNEEFKQLNVETAKLEKVIVKNVGVLGSATLTKR
;
A
#
# COMPACT_ATOMS: atom_id res chain seq x y z
N MET A 1 -23.14 6.63 -29.19
CA MET A 1 -23.26 8.04 -29.64
C MET A 1 -22.43 8.22 -30.88
N THR A 2 -23.01 8.82 -31.90
CA THR A 2 -22.30 9.22 -33.12
C THR A 2 -21.51 10.51 -32.86
N THR A 3 -20.57 10.83 -33.75
CA THR A 3 -19.78 12.08 -33.66
C THR A 3 -20.65 13.34 -33.74
N GLU A 4 -21.76 13.29 -34.47
CA GLU A 4 -22.72 14.40 -34.58
C GLU A 4 -23.52 14.57 -33.28
N GLU A 5 -23.93 13.47 -32.65
CA GLU A 5 -24.61 13.50 -31.35
C GLU A 5 -23.71 14.06 -30.24
N LEU A 6 -22.42 13.73 -30.26
CA LEU A 6 -21.44 14.27 -29.31
C LEU A 6 -21.25 15.79 -29.46
N LYS A 7 -21.12 16.28 -30.71
CA LYS A 7 -21.01 17.72 -30.98
C LYS A 7 -22.26 18.48 -30.57
N LYS A 8 -23.43 17.90 -30.81
CA LYS A 8 -24.69 18.50 -30.37
C LYS A 8 -24.77 18.58 -28.86
N LEU A 9 -24.44 17.49 -28.16
CA LEU A 9 -24.40 17.45 -26.71
C LEU A 9 -23.41 18.46 -26.11
N GLU A 10 -22.22 18.60 -26.71
CA GLU A 10 -21.23 19.60 -26.31
C GLU A 10 -21.79 21.02 -26.42
N ASN A 11 -22.42 21.36 -27.55
CA ASN A 11 -23.04 22.67 -27.74
C ASN A 11 -24.18 22.92 -26.74
N ASP A 12 -25.03 21.92 -26.49
CA ASP A 12 -26.14 22.02 -25.54
C ASP A 12 -25.63 22.24 -24.10
N LEU A 13 -24.54 21.56 -23.71
CA LEU A 13 -23.89 21.74 -22.41
C LEU A 13 -23.27 23.14 -22.27
N TRP A 14 -22.62 23.66 -23.32
CA TRP A 14 -22.07 25.02 -23.32
C TRP A 14 -23.15 26.08 -23.19
N ASN A 15 -24.23 25.98 -23.97
CA ASN A 15 -25.35 26.91 -23.88
C ASN A 15 -26.00 26.88 -22.50
N THR A 16 -26.20 25.68 -21.93
CA THR A 16 -26.76 25.52 -20.58
C THR A 16 -25.85 26.13 -19.52
N ALA A 17 -24.53 26.00 -19.65
CA ALA A 17 -23.57 26.61 -18.72
C ALA A 17 -23.56 28.14 -18.82
N ASP A 18 -23.66 28.69 -20.03
CA ASP A 18 -23.78 30.13 -20.24
C ASP A 18 -25.09 30.69 -19.67
N ASP A 19 -26.21 29.99 -19.88
CA ASP A 19 -27.51 30.34 -19.30
C ASP A 19 -27.51 30.26 -17.79
N LEU A 20 -26.91 29.22 -17.20
CA LEU A 20 -26.77 29.09 -15.74
C LEU A 20 -25.94 30.25 -15.17
N ARG A 21 -24.87 30.66 -15.85
CA ARG A 21 -24.03 31.78 -15.41
C ARG A 21 -24.72 33.14 -15.56
N ALA A 22 -25.48 33.33 -16.64
CA ALA A 22 -26.07 34.63 -16.98
C ALA A 22 -27.42 34.87 -16.32
N ASN A 23 -28.21 33.81 -16.10
CA ASN A 23 -29.62 33.91 -15.77
C ASN A 23 -30.02 33.18 -14.48
N SER A 24 -29.10 32.52 -13.77
CA SER A 24 -29.41 31.92 -12.47
C SER A 24 -29.08 32.86 -11.31
N ASP A 25 -29.87 32.76 -10.24
CA ASP A 25 -29.59 33.43 -8.96
C ASP A 25 -28.50 32.72 -8.14
N LEU A 26 -27.90 31.64 -8.67
CA LEU A 26 -26.92 30.81 -7.98
C LEU A 26 -25.48 31.30 -8.25
N LYS A 27 -24.68 31.36 -7.19
CA LYS A 27 -23.24 31.65 -7.29
C LYS A 27 -22.50 30.39 -7.72
N SER A 28 -21.40 30.57 -8.45
CA SER A 28 -20.50 29.48 -8.87
C SER A 28 -20.06 28.56 -7.73
N SER A 29 -19.87 29.10 -6.53
CA SER A 29 -19.56 28.33 -5.32
C SER A 29 -20.64 27.33 -4.90
N GLU A 30 -21.90 27.52 -5.31
CA GLU A 30 -23.04 26.70 -4.89
C GLU A 30 -23.25 25.48 -5.79
N TYR A 31 -22.84 25.55 -7.06
CA TYR A 31 -22.99 24.44 -8.02
C TYR A 31 -21.66 23.82 -8.49
N SER A 32 -20.52 24.49 -8.29
CA SER A 32 -19.21 23.96 -8.74
C SER A 32 -18.84 22.64 -8.08
N THR A 33 -19.04 22.50 -6.76
CA THR A 33 -18.73 21.27 -6.02
C THR A 33 -19.51 20.05 -6.51
N PRO A 34 -20.86 20.07 -6.63
CA PRO A 34 -21.60 18.92 -7.14
C PRO A 34 -21.26 18.59 -8.60
N ILE A 35 -21.01 19.59 -9.46
CA ILE A 35 -20.60 19.36 -10.86
C ILE A 35 -19.22 18.69 -10.93
N LEU A 36 -18.23 19.20 -10.17
CA LEU A 36 -16.90 18.60 -10.08
C LEU A 36 -16.97 17.16 -9.53
N GLY A 37 -17.86 16.92 -8.55
CA GLY A 37 -18.13 15.58 -8.03
C GLY A 37 -18.63 14.63 -9.11
N ILE A 38 -19.59 15.04 -9.95
CA ILE A 38 -20.11 14.22 -11.05
C ILE A 38 -19.03 13.95 -12.11
N ILE A 39 -18.23 14.96 -12.47
CA ILE A 39 -17.11 14.81 -13.42
C ILE A 39 -16.09 13.81 -12.87
N PHE A 40 -15.74 13.93 -11.58
CA PHE A 40 -14.84 13.02 -10.91
C PHE A 40 -15.40 11.59 -10.89
N LEU A 41 -16.66 11.40 -10.52
CA LEU A 41 -17.31 10.09 -10.53
C LEU A 41 -17.33 9.48 -11.93
N LYS A 42 -17.58 10.28 -12.97
CA LYS A 42 -17.54 9.80 -14.36
C LYS A 42 -16.12 9.43 -14.79
N PHE A 43 -15.13 10.21 -14.39
CA PHE A 43 -13.72 9.89 -14.63
C PHE A 43 -13.32 8.59 -13.92
N ALA A 44 -13.71 8.43 -12.66
CA ALA A 44 -13.47 7.22 -11.87
C ALA A 44 -14.15 5.99 -12.50
N ASP A 45 -15.43 6.09 -12.91
CA ASP A 45 -16.16 5.02 -13.62
C ASP A 45 -15.48 4.63 -14.94
N ASN A 46 -15.07 5.62 -15.75
CA ASN A 46 -14.36 5.35 -17.00
C ASN A 46 -13.00 4.68 -16.77
N LYS A 47 -12.26 5.13 -15.75
CA LYS A 47 -10.97 4.54 -15.37
C LYS A 47 -11.18 3.11 -14.86
N TYR A 48 -12.16 2.90 -13.99
CA TYR A 48 -12.53 1.59 -13.49
C TYR A 48 -12.89 0.65 -14.64
N LYS A 49 -13.81 1.01 -15.53
CA LYS A 49 -14.21 0.19 -16.71
C LYS A 49 -13.05 -0.21 -17.61
N LYS A 50 -12.05 0.66 -17.76
CA LYS A 50 -10.84 0.35 -18.51
C LYS A 50 -10.07 -0.80 -17.86
N TYR A 51 -9.91 -0.75 -16.54
CA TYR A 51 -9.20 -1.78 -15.77
C TYR A 51 -10.08 -2.97 -15.41
N GLU A 52 -11.41 -2.84 -15.41
CA GLU A 52 -12.36 -3.89 -15.08
C GLU A 52 -12.18 -5.11 -15.99
N ASN A 53 -12.06 -4.87 -17.31
CA ASN A 53 -11.79 -5.94 -18.26
C ASN A 53 -10.42 -6.60 -18.00
N GLU A 54 -9.39 -5.81 -17.70
CA GLU A 54 -8.06 -6.33 -17.34
C GLU A 54 -8.08 -7.12 -16.02
N MET A 55 -8.93 -6.73 -15.06
CA MET A 55 -9.08 -7.39 -13.77
C MET A 55 -9.86 -8.72 -13.90
N VAL A 56 -10.89 -8.74 -14.75
CA VAL A 56 -11.72 -9.92 -15.02
C VAL A 56 -10.99 -10.93 -15.90
N GLU A 57 -10.25 -10.49 -16.94
CA GLU A 57 -9.52 -11.39 -17.83
C GLU A 57 -8.28 -12.02 -17.17
N ASN A 58 -7.61 -11.30 -16.27
CA ASN A 58 -6.35 -11.79 -15.67
C ASN A 58 -6.52 -12.55 -14.37
N ASP A 59 -7.73 -12.62 -13.80
CA ASP A 59 -8.03 -13.28 -12.54
C ASP A 59 -6.92 -13.08 -11.47
N LEU A 60 -6.54 -11.81 -11.31
CA LEU A 60 -5.27 -11.40 -10.69
C LEU A 60 -5.18 -11.80 -9.22
N SER A 61 -6.30 -12.05 -8.55
CA SER A 61 -6.31 -12.12 -7.08
C SER A 61 -5.58 -13.37 -6.52
N PHE A 62 -5.65 -14.50 -7.21
CA PHE A 62 -5.11 -15.76 -6.69
C PHE A 62 -4.10 -16.45 -7.59
N LYS A 63 -4.10 -16.09 -8.88
CA LYS A 63 -2.98 -16.44 -9.76
C LYS A 63 -1.64 -15.93 -9.18
N MET A 64 -1.68 -14.82 -8.44
CA MET A 64 -0.56 -14.30 -7.65
C MET A 64 0.03 -15.32 -6.67
N LEU A 65 -0.77 -16.09 -5.91
CA LEU A 65 -0.25 -17.09 -4.96
C LEU A 65 0.62 -18.14 -5.67
N SER A 66 0.16 -18.64 -6.82
CA SER A 66 0.91 -19.58 -7.64
C SER A 66 2.07 -18.93 -8.38
N ASP A 67 1.91 -17.72 -8.93
CA ASP A 67 2.95 -17.00 -9.68
C ASP A 67 4.12 -16.57 -8.79
N HIS A 68 3.83 -16.23 -7.53
CA HIS A 68 4.84 -15.87 -6.53
C HIS A 68 5.51 -17.12 -5.92
N ARG A 69 4.92 -18.31 -6.02
CA ARG A 69 5.48 -19.55 -5.45
C ARG A 69 6.87 -19.86 -5.97
N GLU A 70 7.06 -19.83 -7.29
CA GLU A 70 8.36 -20.18 -7.91
C GLU A 70 9.45 -19.17 -7.52
N ARG A 71 9.09 -17.89 -7.43
CA ARG A 71 10.00 -16.82 -7.00
C ARG A 71 10.36 -16.98 -5.52
N LEU A 72 9.36 -17.22 -4.67
CA LEU A 72 9.55 -17.46 -3.25
C LEU A 72 10.45 -18.67 -3.00
N GLU A 73 10.24 -19.77 -3.74
CA GLU A 73 11.09 -20.96 -3.70
C GLU A 73 12.53 -20.65 -4.11
N SER A 74 12.71 -19.97 -5.24
CA SER A 74 14.03 -19.58 -5.76
C SER A 74 14.80 -18.71 -4.76
N ILE A 75 14.16 -17.68 -4.21
CA ILE A 75 14.75 -16.78 -3.21
C ILE A 75 15.07 -17.54 -1.92
N SER A 76 14.18 -18.42 -1.46
CA SER A 76 14.39 -19.22 -0.25
C SER A 76 15.57 -20.18 -0.38
N LEU A 77 15.74 -20.82 -1.54
CA LEU A 77 16.88 -21.69 -1.83
C LEU A 77 18.20 -20.91 -1.85
N SER A 78 18.21 -19.76 -2.52
CA SER A 78 19.36 -18.84 -2.54
C SER A 78 19.80 -18.46 -1.12
N MET A 79 18.85 -18.09 -0.24
CA MET A 79 19.14 -17.78 1.15
C MET A 79 19.70 -18.96 1.95
N MET A 80 19.17 -20.17 1.74
CA MET A 80 19.69 -21.37 2.40
C MET A 80 21.15 -21.65 1.99
N ASP A 81 21.47 -21.50 0.71
CA ASP A 81 22.85 -21.64 0.22
C ASP A 81 23.78 -20.62 0.88
N TYR A 82 23.33 -19.38 1.04
CA TYR A 82 24.08 -18.34 1.75
C TYR A 82 24.33 -18.69 3.22
N PHE A 83 23.33 -19.19 3.95
CA PHE A 83 23.52 -19.61 5.35
C PHE A 83 24.53 -20.75 5.46
N SER A 84 24.41 -21.75 4.59
CA SER A 84 25.35 -22.88 4.52
C SER A 84 26.79 -22.41 4.31
N LEU A 85 27.01 -21.44 3.41
CA LEU A 85 28.33 -20.84 3.15
C LEU A 85 28.93 -20.09 4.34
N LEU A 86 28.11 -19.66 5.31
CA LEU A 86 28.55 -18.95 6.52
C LEU A 86 28.79 -19.90 7.70
N GLY A 87 28.61 -21.21 7.51
CA GLY A 87 28.79 -22.22 8.55
C GLY A 87 27.54 -22.44 9.42
N GLU A 88 26.43 -21.74 9.09
CA GLU A 88 25.13 -21.98 9.69
C GLU A 88 24.52 -23.25 9.08
N LYS A 89 24.37 -24.29 9.90
CA LYS A 89 23.86 -25.60 9.46
C LYS A 89 22.35 -25.65 9.33
N GLU A 90 21.64 -24.71 9.96
CA GLU A 90 20.19 -24.63 9.95
C GLU A 90 19.77 -23.33 9.25
N GLY A 91 19.34 -23.44 7.98
CA GLY A 91 18.65 -22.37 7.28
C GLY A 91 17.18 -22.25 7.71
N ILE A 92 16.43 -21.36 7.07
CA ILE A 92 14.97 -21.30 7.22
C ILE A 92 14.33 -22.07 6.07
N ASP A 93 13.61 -23.13 6.40
CA ASP A 93 12.92 -23.97 5.42
C ASP A 93 11.52 -23.43 5.11
N PHE A 94 11.34 -22.90 3.91
CA PHE A 94 10.04 -22.45 3.39
C PHE A 94 9.25 -23.56 2.71
N GLN A 95 9.83 -24.75 2.47
CA GLN A 95 9.18 -25.86 1.76
C GLN A 95 7.84 -26.31 2.37
N PRO A 96 7.65 -26.36 3.71
CA PRO A 96 6.36 -26.70 4.29
C PRO A 96 5.26 -25.74 3.83
N VAL A 97 5.52 -24.43 3.87
CA VAL A 97 4.57 -23.38 3.46
C VAL A 97 4.36 -23.39 1.94
N LEU A 98 5.43 -23.57 1.16
CA LEU A 98 5.35 -23.67 -0.31
C LEU A 98 4.52 -24.86 -0.80
N LYS A 99 4.44 -25.95 -0.02
CA LYS A 99 3.57 -27.11 -0.31
C LYS A 99 2.10 -26.82 -0.05
N GLU A 100 1.78 -25.91 0.86
CA GLU A 100 0.41 -25.53 1.16
C GLU A 100 -0.22 -24.69 0.04
N ILE A 101 0.58 -23.91 -0.70
CA ILE A 101 0.09 -23.07 -1.82
C ILE A 101 -0.75 -23.89 -2.81
N SER A 102 -0.28 -25.07 -3.22
CA SER A 102 -1.03 -25.94 -4.15
C SER A 102 -2.38 -26.42 -3.61
N LYS A 103 -2.55 -26.49 -2.28
CA LYS A 103 -3.82 -26.83 -1.62
C LYS A 103 -4.73 -25.59 -1.56
N LEU A 104 -4.17 -24.41 -1.34
CA LEU A 104 -4.89 -23.14 -1.35
C LEU A 104 -5.41 -22.80 -2.75
N ASP A 105 -4.62 -23.02 -3.80
CA ASP A 105 -5.02 -22.82 -5.20
C ASP A 105 -6.30 -23.60 -5.53
N LYS A 106 -6.35 -24.88 -5.14
CA LYS A 106 -7.55 -25.72 -5.30
C LYS A 106 -8.75 -25.18 -4.52
N SER A 107 -8.50 -24.66 -3.32
CA SER A 107 -9.54 -24.07 -2.47
C SER A 107 -10.10 -22.79 -3.11
N PHE A 108 -9.26 -21.98 -3.76
CA PHE A 108 -9.69 -20.76 -4.45
C PHE A 108 -10.54 -21.02 -5.68
N ILE A 109 -10.10 -21.95 -6.53
CA ILE A 109 -10.87 -22.34 -7.72
C ILE A 109 -12.27 -22.78 -7.29
N SER A 110 -12.38 -23.50 -6.16
CA SER A 110 -13.68 -23.92 -5.61
C SER A 110 -14.54 -22.77 -5.06
N PHE A 111 -13.92 -21.65 -4.66
CA PHE A 111 -14.57 -20.42 -4.19
C PHE A 111 -15.09 -19.59 -5.38
N GLN A 112 -14.27 -19.35 -6.40
CA GLN A 112 -14.66 -18.53 -7.55
C GLN A 112 -15.82 -19.09 -8.37
N VAL A 113 -15.91 -20.41 -8.48
CA VAL A 113 -16.96 -21.09 -9.27
C VAL A 113 -18.36 -20.89 -8.69
N LYS A 114 -18.51 -20.33 -7.48
CA LYS A 114 -19.80 -20.22 -6.77
C LYS A 114 -20.48 -18.85 -6.82
N SER A 115 -19.82 -17.80 -7.30
CA SER A 115 -20.29 -16.41 -7.07
C SER A 115 -21.23 -15.82 -8.13
N LYS A 116 -21.73 -16.61 -9.09
CA LYS A 116 -22.80 -16.14 -10.00
C LYS A 116 -24.14 -16.18 -9.27
N ASP A 117 -24.61 -15.01 -8.86
CA ASP A 117 -25.92 -14.70 -8.30
C ASP A 117 -26.26 -15.35 -6.95
N SER A 118 -25.70 -14.82 -5.85
CA SER A 118 -26.15 -15.23 -4.51
C SER A 118 -26.32 -14.05 -3.56
N GLU A 119 -27.33 -14.15 -2.70
CA GLU A 119 -27.61 -13.26 -1.57
C GLU A 119 -26.31 -12.86 -0.85
N ILE A 120 -26.13 -11.55 -0.61
CA ILE A 120 -24.92 -10.96 -0.02
C ILE A 120 -24.45 -11.73 1.23
N ASP A 121 -25.39 -12.18 2.05
CA ASP A 121 -25.10 -12.94 3.28
C ASP A 121 -24.41 -14.28 2.98
N LYS A 122 -24.81 -14.99 1.92
CA LYS A 122 -24.17 -16.23 1.48
C LYS A 122 -22.78 -15.96 0.89
N ALA A 123 -22.65 -14.95 0.03
CA ALA A 123 -21.37 -14.57 -0.56
C ALA A 123 -20.34 -14.15 0.53
N ASN A 124 -20.77 -13.36 1.51
CA ASN A 124 -19.95 -12.97 2.65
C ASN A 124 -19.50 -14.19 3.47
N LYS A 125 -20.43 -15.11 3.78
CA LYS A 125 -20.09 -16.35 4.49
C LYS A 125 -19.06 -17.18 3.72
N GLU A 126 -19.25 -17.39 2.43
CA GLU A 126 -18.31 -18.16 1.60
C GLU A 126 -16.92 -17.51 1.54
N GLN A 127 -16.85 -16.18 1.49
CA GLN A 127 -15.59 -15.43 1.52
C GLN A 127 -14.88 -15.57 2.87
N ARG A 128 -15.61 -15.49 3.99
CA ARG A 128 -15.05 -15.70 5.35
C ARG A 128 -14.56 -17.13 5.56
N ASP A 129 -15.38 -18.13 5.18
CA ASP A 129 -15.01 -19.55 5.23
C ASP A 129 -13.78 -19.85 4.39
N PHE A 130 -13.57 -19.08 3.31
CA PHE A 130 -12.37 -19.17 2.50
C PHE A 130 -11.16 -18.50 3.19
N TYR A 131 -11.33 -17.30 3.74
CA TYR A 131 -10.27 -16.58 4.43
C TYR A 131 -9.71 -17.37 5.62
N THR A 132 -10.56 -18.01 6.42
CA THR A 132 -10.13 -18.87 7.54
C THR A 132 -9.21 -20.03 7.13
N LYS A 133 -9.22 -20.43 5.86
CA LYS A 133 -8.31 -21.47 5.33
C LYS A 133 -6.96 -20.90 4.92
N ILE A 134 -6.88 -19.60 4.63
CA ILE A 134 -5.70 -18.91 4.13
C ILE A 134 -4.94 -18.22 5.25
N GLU A 135 -5.63 -17.71 6.26
CA GLU A 135 -4.99 -17.02 7.39
C GLU A 135 -3.85 -17.84 8.05
N PRO A 136 -3.98 -19.16 8.31
CA PRO A 136 -2.89 -19.94 8.88
C PRO A 136 -1.63 -20.01 7.99
N PHE A 137 -1.80 -19.92 6.67
CA PHE A 137 -0.70 -19.90 5.72
C PHE A 137 0.11 -18.60 5.85
N PHE A 138 -0.55 -17.43 5.87
CA PHE A 138 0.16 -16.15 6.04
C PHE A 138 0.77 -16.01 7.43
N VAL A 139 0.10 -16.49 8.49
CA VAL A 139 0.70 -16.56 9.83
C VAL A 139 1.99 -17.38 9.84
N SER A 140 1.98 -18.54 9.17
CA SER A 140 3.17 -19.39 9.05
C SER A 140 4.27 -18.72 8.22
N LEU A 141 3.91 -18.07 7.11
CA LEU A 141 4.83 -17.35 6.24
C LEU A 141 5.51 -16.18 6.95
N HIS A 142 4.75 -15.35 7.68
CA HIS A 142 5.28 -14.26 8.50
C HIS A 142 6.17 -14.76 9.64
N SER A 143 5.82 -15.90 10.24
CA SER A 143 6.69 -16.54 11.25
C SER A 143 8.06 -16.94 10.66
N LEU A 144 8.09 -17.46 9.43
CA LEU A 144 9.33 -17.78 8.73
C LEU A 144 10.12 -16.54 8.36
N LEU A 145 9.46 -15.47 7.88
CA LEU A 145 10.12 -14.18 7.62
C LEU A 145 10.76 -13.61 8.89
N LYS A 146 10.05 -13.62 10.02
CA LYS A 146 10.60 -13.15 11.29
C LYS A 146 11.84 -13.93 11.72
N LYS A 147 11.82 -15.26 11.55
CA LYS A 147 12.99 -16.11 11.84
C LYS A 147 14.15 -15.84 10.89
N LEU A 148 13.86 -15.58 9.61
CA LEU A 148 14.86 -15.19 8.62
C LEU A 148 15.53 -13.86 9.02
N ASP A 149 14.73 -12.85 9.35
CA ASP A 149 15.22 -11.53 9.76
C ASP A 149 16.10 -11.64 11.01
N GLN A 150 15.69 -12.46 11.98
CA GLN A 150 16.49 -12.73 13.17
C GLN A 150 17.85 -13.37 12.82
N LYS A 151 17.88 -14.39 11.97
CA LYS A 151 19.13 -15.03 11.53
C LYS A 151 20.05 -14.06 10.80
N ILE A 152 19.50 -13.19 9.94
CA ILE A 152 20.29 -12.16 9.26
C ILE A 152 20.91 -11.21 10.30
N ARG A 153 20.13 -10.71 11.27
CA ARG A 153 20.66 -9.86 12.35
C ARG A 153 21.77 -10.57 13.18
N GLU A 154 21.64 -11.87 13.43
CA GLU A 154 22.66 -12.67 14.12
C GLU A 154 23.96 -12.77 13.32
N LEU A 155 23.87 -12.98 12.00
CA LEU A 155 25.02 -12.96 11.11
C LEU A 155 25.73 -11.61 11.09
N GLU A 156 24.98 -10.52 11.07
CA GLU A 156 25.56 -9.17 11.08
C GLU A 156 26.40 -8.92 12.32
N LYS A 157 25.90 -9.32 13.50
CA LYS A 157 26.67 -9.28 14.75
C LYS A 157 27.93 -10.15 14.68
N GLY A 158 27.84 -11.31 14.03
CA GLY A 158 28.99 -12.18 13.76
C GLY A 158 30.04 -11.52 12.86
N ILE A 159 29.61 -10.76 11.84
CA ILE A 159 30.49 -10.01 10.95
C ILE A 159 31.18 -8.86 11.68
N GLU A 160 30.45 -8.14 12.53
CA GLU A 160 30.99 -7.04 13.34
C GLU A 160 32.12 -7.50 14.26
N THR A 161 31.94 -8.67 14.89
CA THR A 161 32.88 -9.27 15.83
C THR A 161 34.03 -10.04 15.16
N GLU A 162 33.96 -10.31 13.85
CA GLU A 162 35.04 -10.96 13.11
C GLU A 162 36.30 -10.08 13.03
N THR A 163 37.45 -10.70 13.34
CA THR A 163 38.77 -10.04 13.45
C THR A 163 39.63 -10.28 12.22
N ASN A 164 39.40 -11.37 11.49
CA ASN A 164 40.10 -11.65 10.24
C ASN A 164 39.58 -10.72 9.13
N LYS A 165 40.45 -9.83 8.63
CA LYS A 165 40.09 -8.81 7.63
C LYS A 165 39.60 -9.39 6.31
N ASP A 166 40.22 -10.45 5.82
CA ASP A 166 39.88 -11.05 4.53
C ASP A 166 38.52 -11.75 4.60
N LYS A 167 38.32 -12.52 5.68
CA LYS A 167 37.05 -13.20 5.97
C LYS A 167 35.92 -12.20 6.21
N LYS A 168 36.18 -11.14 7.00
CA LYS A 168 35.23 -10.05 7.24
C LYS A 168 34.82 -9.34 5.94
N LYS A 169 35.77 -9.10 5.03
CA LYS A 169 35.48 -8.50 3.71
C LYS A 169 34.61 -9.42 2.85
N GLU A 170 34.90 -10.71 2.83
CA GLU A 170 34.09 -11.71 2.13
C GLU A 170 32.66 -11.76 2.70
N TRP A 171 32.51 -11.84 4.02
CA TRP A 171 31.21 -11.90 4.66
C TRP A 171 30.40 -10.62 4.48
N ASN A 172 31.03 -9.44 4.52
CA ASN A 172 30.35 -8.18 4.20
C ASN A 172 29.80 -8.14 2.77
N LYS A 173 30.53 -8.74 1.80
CA LYS A 173 30.03 -8.84 0.43
C LYS A 173 28.79 -9.75 0.39
N LYS A 174 28.86 -10.93 0.99
CA LYS A 174 27.74 -11.88 1.07
C LYS A 174 26.53 -11.26 1.80
N ASN A 175 26.74 -10.51 2.87
CA ASN A 175 25.66 -9.85 3.62
C ASN A 175 24.85 -8.87 2.75
N ARG A 176 25.51 -8.13 1.85
CA ARG A 176 24.81 -7.23 0.91
C ARG A 176 23.92 -8.00 -0.07
N GLU A 177 24.40 -9.15 -0.55
CA GLU A 177 23.63 -10.04 -1.41
C GLU A 177 22.44 -10.63 -0.66
N ILE A 178 22.65 -11.12 0.57
CA ILE A 178 21.58 -11.62 1.45
C ILE A 178 20.52 -10.55 1.72
N LYS A 179 20.91 -9.30 2.02
CA LYS A 179 19.95 -8.19 2.21
C LYS A 179 19.13 -7.91 0.96
N THR A 180 19.75 -8.00 -0.21
CA THR A 180 19.04 -7.83 -1.48
C THR A 180 17.99 -8.94 -1.66
N GLU A 181 18.33 -10.18 -1.34
CA GLU A 181 17.37 -11.29 -1.35
C GLU A 181 16.31 -11.14 -0.25
N GLN A 182 16.66 -10.60 0.92
CA GLN A 182 15.74 -10.29 2.02
C GLN A 182 14.69 -9.28 1.58
N GLU A 183 15.09 -8.19 0.94
CA GLU A 183 14.14 -7.21 0.40
C GLU A 183 13.21 -7.85 -0.65
N LYS A 184 13.74 -8.72 -1.51
CA LYS A 184 12.94 -9.44 -2.50
C LYS A 184 11.93 -10.38 -1.84
N ILE A 185 12.32 -11.17 -0.84
CA ILE A 185 11.39 -12.11 -0.20
C ILE A 185 10.26 -11.35 0.51
N HIS A 186 10.58 -10.25 1.22
CA HIS A 186 9.59 -9.40 1.87
C HIS A 186 8.62 -8.79 0.86
N LYS A 187 9.14 -8.32 -0.27
CA LYS A 187 8.30 -7.81 -1.36
C LYS A 187 7.38 -8.89 -1.93
N GLU A 188 7.90 -10.07 -2.24
CA GLU A 188 7.10 -11.16 -2.81
C GLU A 188 6.01 -11.64 -1.84
N VAL A 189 6.30 -11.72 -0.54
CA VAL A 189 5.29 -12.05 0.47
C VAL A 189 4.22 -10.95 0.59
N LYS A 190 4.63 -9.67 0.57
CA LYS A 190 3.70 -8.54 0.61
C LYS A 190 2.78 -8.52 -0.62
N ASP A 191 3.34 -8.73 -1.80
CA ASP A 191 2.58 -8.77 -3.06
C ASP A 191 1.60 -9.96 -3.06
N MET A 192 2.01 -11.11 -2.54
CA MET A 192 1.17 -12.29 -2.35
C MET A 192 0.01 -12.05 -1.36
N GLU A 193 0.25 -11.30 -0.28
CA GLU A 193 -0.75 -11.01 0.75
C GLU A 193 -1.70 -9.85 0.38
N TYR A 194 -1.35 -9.05 -0.63
CA TYR A 194 -2.03 -7.81 -0.97
C TYR A 194 -3.55 -7.94 -1.00
N PHE A 195 -4.12 -8.83 -1.81
CA PHE A 195 -5.57 -8.96 -1.90
C PHE A 195 -6.21 -9.52 -0.61
N PHE A 196 -5.51 -10.40 0.11
CA PHE A 196 -6.02 -10.98 1.35
C PHE A 196 -6.07 -9.97 2.49
N SER A 197 -5.06 -9.11 2.58
CA SER A 197 -5.06 -8.02 3.57
C SER A 197 -6.24 -7.06 3.34
N HIS A 198 -6.58 -6.74 2.08
CA HIS A 198 -7.72 -5.89 1.75
C HIS A 198 -9.06 -6.58 2.02
N ILE A 199 -9.19 -7.88 1.71
CA ILE A 199 -10.39 -8.66 2.05
C ILE A 199 -10.59 -8.67 3.57
N ARG A 200 -9.54 -8.96 4.34
CA ARG A 200 -9.57 -8.93 5.81
C ARG A 200 -9.97 -7.55 6.31
N TRP A 201 -9.30 -6.50 5.82
CA TRP A 201 -9.56 -5.12 6.21
C TRP A 201 -11.03 -4.72 6.01
N LEU A 202 -11.63 -5.12 4.88
CA LEU A 202 -13.05 -4.91 4.59
C LEU A 202 -13.94 -5.74 5.53
N GLN A 203 -13.66 -7.03 5.71
CA GLN A 203 -14.48 -7.92 6.53
C GLN A 203 -14.43 -7.61 8.02
N ASP A 204 -13.33 -7.07 8.53
CA ASP A 204 -13.20 -6.65 9.92
C ASP A 204 -14.03 -5.39 10.21
N ARG A 205 -14.18 -4.52 9.21
CA ARG A 205 -14.94 -3.24 9.31
C ARG A 205 -16.39 -3.34 8.83
N PHE A 206 -16.73 -4.37 8.07
CA PHE A 206 -18.08 -4.63 7.57
C PHE A 206 -18.38 -6.13 7.68
N PRO A 207 -18.52 -6.67 8.91
CA PRO A 207 -18.58 -8.11 9.16
C PRO A 207 -19.79 -8.79 8.52
N GLN A 208 -20.87 -8.04 8.31
CA GLN A 208 -22.10 -8.51 7.65
C GLN A 208 -22.14 -8.17 6.16
N ALA A 209 -21.07 -7.62 5.58
CA ALA A 209 -21.02 -7.07 4.21
C ALA A 209 -22.17 -6.08 3.93
N LYS A 210 -22.59 -5.35 4.96
CA LYS A 210 -23.61 -4.30 4.92
C LYS A 210 -22.98 -3.01 5.38
N TYR A 211 -23.50 -1.89 4.89
CA TYR A 211 -23.03 -0.58 5.31
C TYR A 211 -23.27 -0.40 6.82
N GLU A 212 -22.22 0.05 7.50
CA GLU A 212 -22.27 0.51 8.88
C GLU A 212 -21.37 1.73 9.04
N ASP A 213 -21.68 2.58 10.02
CA ASP A 213 -20.82 3.69 10.37
C ASP A 213 -19.57 3.14 11.06
N VAL A 214 -18.41 3.44 10.51
CA VAL A 214 -17.10 2.99 11.01
C VAL A 214 -16.30 4.21 11.40
N THR A 215 -15.96 4.32 12.68
CA THR A 215 -15.15 5.43 13.20
C THR A 215 -13.84 5.57 12.42
N GLY A 216 -13.46 6.80 12.09
CA GLY A 216 -12.29 7.13 11.29
C GLY A 216 -12.39 6.77 9.80
N LEU A 217 -13.49 6.15 9.34
CA LEU A 217 -13.63 5.70 7.96
C LEU A 217 -14.88 6.26 7.26
N CYS A 218 -16.08 5.96 7.75
CA CYS A 218 -17.32 6.37 7.10
C CYS A 218 -18.47 6.58 8.09
N LYS A 219 -19.35 7.53 7.76
CA LYS A 219 -20.58 7.80 8.50
C LYS A 219 -21.70 8.28 7.57
N SER A 220 -22.92 7.80 7.77
CA SER A 220 -24.12 8.30 7.10
C SER A 220 -24.74 9.42 7.94
N ALA A 221 -24.27 10.65 7.70
CA ALA A 221 -24.74 11.83 8.43
C ALA A 221 -26.16 12.23 7.98
N THR A 222 -27.04 12.46 8.95
CA THR A 222 -28.39 12.99 8.73
C THR A 222 -28.36 14.50 8.46
N PRO A 223 -29.40 15.08 7.83
CA PRO A 223 -29.48 16.53 7.64
C PRO A 223 -29.37 17.34 8.94
N ALA A 224 -29.90 16.82 10.05
CA ALA A 224 -29.79 17.45 11.36
C ALA A 224 -28.35 17.48 11.89
N GLU A 225 -27.60 16.39 11.74
CA GLU A 225 -26.17 16.35 12.10
C GLU A 225 -25.32 17.28 11.21
N ILE A 226 -25.69 17.42 9.93
CA ILE A 226 -25.03 18.36 9.02
C ILE A 226 -25.28 19.81 9.46
N GLU A 227 -26.52 20.14 9.84
CA GLU A 227 -26.86 21.47 10.39
C GLU A 227 -26.10 21.76 11.69
N GLU A 228 -25.99 20.78 12.60
CA GLU A 228 -25.20 20.90 13.83
C GLU A 228 -23.71 21.18 13.56
N GLN A 229 -23.17 20.63 12.48
CA GLN A 229 -21.80 20.89 12.02
C GLN A 229 -21.67 22.16 11.15
N GLU A 230 -22.61 23.11 11.26
CA GLU A 230 -22.65 24.37 10.50
C GLU A 230 -22.63 24.13 8.98
N PHE A 231 -23.29 23.07 8.52
CA PHE A 231 -23.31 22.61 7.12
C PHE A 231 -21.92 22.26 6.54
N SER A 232 -20.92 22.08 7.40
CA SER A 232 -19.57 21.71 6.98
C SER A 232 -19.53 20.26 6.50
N LEU A 233 -19.25 20.00 5.22
CA LEU A 233 -19.16 18.63 4.67
C LEU A 233 -17.80 17.95 4.88
N ASN A 234 -16.94 18.47 5.75
CA ASN A 234 -15.64 17.88 6.03
C ASN A 234 -15.82 16.52 6.75
N PRO A 235 -15.44 15.37 6.14
CA PRO A 235 -15.70 14.05 6.71
C PRO A 235 -15.17 13.87 8.13
N GLY A 236 -14.02 14.46 8.46
CA GLY A 236 -13.40 14.37 9.78
C GLY A 236 -14.27 14.89 10.93
N ARG A 237 -15.25 15.77 10.64
CA ARG A 237 -16.23 16.24 11.63
C ARG A 237 -17.26 15.17 12.03
N TYR A 238 -17.42 14.14 11.20
CA TYR A 238 -18.47 13.13 11.36
C TYR A 238 -17.91 11.77 11.75
N VAL A 239 -16.78 11.36 11.16
CA VAL A 239 -16.27 10.00 11.31
C VAL A 239 -15.43 9.82 12.59
N GLY A 240 -14.98 10.91 13.23
CA GLY A 240 -14.05 10.82 14.37
C GLY A 240 -12.65 10.35 13.95
N VAL A 241 -11.80 10.01 14.93
CA VAL A 241 -10.43 9.55 14.69
C VAL A 241 -10.21 8.24 15.43
N VAL A 242 -9.75 7.21 14.72
CA VAL A 242 -9.22 6.00 15.34
C VAL A 242 -7.75 6.24 15.63
N ILE A 243 -7.35 6.11 16.89
CA ILE A 243 -5.92 5.98 17.24
C ILE A 243 -5.62 4.50 17.07
N GLU A 244 -5.13 4.09 15.89
CA GLU A 244 -4.67 2.72 15.69
C GLU A 244 -3.37 2.52 16.48
N GLU A 245 -3.31 1.49 17.33
CA GLU A 245 -2.02 0.93 17.76
C GLU A 245 -1.41 0.24 16.53
N ASP A 246 -0.29 0.74 16.05
CA ASP A 246 0.37 0.33 14.80
C ASP A 246 0.98 -1.09 14.86
N GLY A 247 0.68 -1.85 15.92
CA GLY A 247 1.08 -3.25 16.10
C GLY A 247 2.58 -3.45 16.29
N LYS A 248 3.37 -2.39 16.37
CA LYS A 248 4.82 -2.46 16.54
C LYS A 248 5.18 -2.84 17.96
N THR A 249 6.21 -3.67 18.12
CA THR A 249 6.82 -3.84 19.45
C THR A 249 7.55 -2.57 19.86
N GLU A 250 7.80 -2.42 21.17
CA GLU A 250 8.56 -1.29 21.69
C GLU A 250 9.96 -1.20 21.04
N GLU A 251 10.57 -2.35 20.73
CA GLU A 251 11.86 -2.38 20.04
C GLU A 251 11.78 -1.90 18.59
N GLU A 252 10.73 -2.28 17.85
CA GLU A 252 10.52 -1.86 16.45
C GLU A 252 10.24 -0.35 16.36
N PHE A 253 9.44 0.18 17.28
CA PHE A 253 9.20 1.62 17.39
C PHE A 253 10.51 2.37 17.68
N MET A 254 11.32 1.89 18.62
CA MET A 254 12.60 2.50 18.96
C MET A 254 13.60 2.45 17.79
N GLU A 255 13.64 1.34 17.05
CA GLU A 255 14.46 1.20 15.84
C GLU A 255 14.05 2.22 14.77
N GLU A 256 12.75 2.39 14.53
CA GLU A 256 12.22 3.36 13.57
C GLU A 256 12.53 4.81 13.97
N ILE A 257 12.37 5.17 15.25
CA ILE A 257 12.72 6.50 15.76
C ILE A 257 14.21 6.81 15.57
N ILE A 258 15.09 5.83 15.81
CA ILE A 258 16.52 5.99 15.58
C ILE A 258 16.80 6.23 14.10
N ASN A 259 16.22 5.41 13.22
CA ASN A 259 16.39 5.54 11.77
C ASN A 259 15.90 6.89 11.24
N LEU A 260 14.71 7.33 11.65
CA LEU A 260 14.15 8.64 11.28
C LEU A 260 15.04 9.79 11.77
N ASN A 261 15.62 9.67 12.97
CA ASN A 261 16.54 10.69 13.50
C ASN A 261 17.87 10.71 12.73
N GLU A 262 18.38 9.56 12.27
CA GLU A 262 19.55 9.52 11.41
C GLU A 262 19.30 10.15 10.04
N GLU A 263 18.15 9.84 9.42
CA GLU A 263 17.73 10.47 8.17
C GLU A 263 17.58 11.99 8.35
N PHE A 264 16.94 12.43 9.44
CA PHE A 264 16.83 13.84 9.77
C PHE A 264 18.19 14.53 9.94
N LYS A 265 19.17 13.88 10.57
CA LYS A 265 20.55 14.39 10.67
C LYS A 265 21.20 14.54 9.30
N GLN A 266 21.01 13.56 8.40
CA GLN A 266 21.56 13.64 7.04
C GLN A 266 20.92 14.79 6.26
N LEU A 267 19.60 14.94 6.34
CA LEU A 267 18.88 16.05 5.72
C LEU A 267 19.39 17.39 6.23
N ASN A 268 19.62 17.54 7.54
CA ASN A 268 20.20 18.77 8.11
C ASN A 268 21.60 19.09 7.57
N VAL A 269 22.45 18.07 7.36
CA VAL A 269 23.78 18.26 6.74
C VAL A 269 23.64 18.76 5.30
N GLU A 270 22.73 18.20 4.51
CA GLU A 270 22.47 18.65 3.14
C GLU A 270 21.87 20.06 3.09
N THR A 271 20.91 20.36 3.98
CA THR A 271 20.34 21.71 4.12
C THR A 271 21.42 22.73 4.46
N ALA A 272 22.35 22.43 5.37
CA ALA A 272 23.45 23.33 5.71
C ALA A 272 24.41 23.58 4.53
N LYS A 273 24.59 22.60 3.62
CA LYS A 273 25.35 22.80 2.38
C LYS A 273 24.61 23.75 1.44
N LEU A 274 23.32 23.54 1.24
CA LEU A 274 22.48 24.40 0.39
C LEU A 274 22.41 25.83 0.93
N GLU A 275 22.26 26.00 2.24
CA GLU A 275 22.27 27.30 2.89
C GLU A 275 23.57 28.06 2.60
N LYS A 276 24.73 27.42 2.73
CA LYS A 276 26.03 28.02 2.38
C LYS A 276 26.09 28.46 0.92
N VAL A 277 25.53 27.67 0.00
CA VAL A 277 25.47 28.02 -1.43
C VAL A 277 24.58 29.24 -1.66
N ILE A 278 23.40 29.27 -1.03
CA ILE A 278 22.46 30.40 -1.13
C ILE A 278 23.11 31.68 -0.59
N VAL A 279 23.68 31.64 0.62
CA VAL A 279 24.37 32.79 1.23
C VAL A 279 25.49 33.31 0.34
N LYS A 280 26.31 32.41 -0.22
CA LYS A 280 27.38 32.77 -1.17
C LYS A 280 26.80 33.48 -2.40
N ASN A 281 25.77 32.93 -3.02
CA ASN A 281 25.17 33.48 -4.24
C ASN A 281 24.53 34.85 -4.00
N VAL A 282 23.82 35.03 -2.87
CA VAL A 282 23.24 36.32 -2.47
C VAL A 282 24.34 37.35 -2.19
N GLY A 283 25.43 36.97 -1.52
CA GLY A 283 26.58 37.85 -1.29
C GLY A 283 27.24 38.33 -2.59
N VAL A 284 27.37 37.45 -3.59
CA VAL A 284 27.86 37.81 -4.93
C VAL A 284 26.93 38.80 -5.63
N LEU A 285 25.61 38.59 -5.58
CA LEU A 285 24.63 39.52 -6.14
C LEU A 285 24.68 40.91 -5.47
N GLY A 286 24.77 40.94 -4.13
CA GLY A 286 24.86 42.19 -3.36
C GLY A 286 26.14 42.98 -3.67
N SER A 287 27.28 42.30 -3.80
CA SER A 287 28.57 42.93 -4.11
C SER A 287 28.70 43.39 -5.57
N ALA A 288 28.12 42.67 -6.53
CA ALA A 288 28.08 43.07 -7.95
C ALA A 288 27.26 44.35 -8.21
N THR A 289 26.36 44.72 -7.30
CA THR A 289 25.54 45.93 -7.39
C THR A 289 26.28 47.18 -6.88
N LEU A 290 27.31 47.02 -6.04
CA LEU A 290 28.11 48.11 -5.49
C LEU A 290 29.28 48.55 -6.38
N THR A 291 29.70 47.73 -7.36
CA THR A 291 30.79 48.06 -8.28
C THR A 291 30.34 48.80 -9.55
N LYS A 292 29.02 48.99 -9.72
CA LYS A 292 28.39 49.64 -10.89
C LYS A 292 27.66 50.96 -10.55
N ARG A 293 27.90 51.54 -9.38
CA ARG A 293 27.45 52.89 -9.03
C ARG A 293 28.62 53.81 -8.75
#